data_AF-A0A9P3AJL8-F1
#
_entry.id   AF-A0A9P3AJL8-F1
#
_cell.length_a   1.000
_cell.length_b   1.000
_cell.length_c   1.000
_cell.angle_alpha   90.00
_cell.angle_beta   90.00
_cell.angle_gamma   90.00
#
_symmetry.space_group_name_H-M   'P 1'
#
loop_
_entity.id
_entity.type
_entity.pdbx_description
1 polymer ?
#
loop_
_entity_poly.entity_id
_entity_poly.type
_entity_poly.pdbx_seq_one_letter_code
_entity_poly.pdbx_strand_id
1 'polypeptide(L)'
;MFGSSLALKEVISLTSSRFPDQSICIVDNWFWIDLEAPAQVIEQMAAQGQRPVMLLAFDVLFSSSGASRPGEWLRTTPLVAFTDNMFFRTRHTLYVLMGPGRRNTAPLSIILRLFSSERDGY
;
A
#
# COMPACT_ATOMS: atom_id res chain seq x y z
N MET A 1 0.63 -11.69 -8.67
CA MET A 1 0.93 -11.79 -7.22
C MET A 1 -0.36 -12.14 -6.50
N PHE A 2 -0.31 -12.60 -5.25
CA PHE A 2 -1.51 -13.01 -4.52
C PHE A 2 -1.32 -12.72 -3.03
N GLY A 3 -2.33 -12.08 -2.41
CA GLY A 3 -2.38 -11.74 -0.99
C GLY A 3 -3.08 -12.84 -0.17
N SER A 4 -3.83 -12.45 0.85
CA SER A 4 -4.61 -13.39 1.65
C SER A 4 -5.84 -13.92 0.90
N SER A 5 -6.11 -15.22 1.05
CA SER A 5 -7.37 -15.87 0.64
C SER A 5 -8.36 -16.09 1.79
N LEU A 6 -8.02 -15.65 3.00
CA LEU A 6 -8.89 -15.78 4.17
C LEU A 6 -10.12 -14.86 4.04
N ALA A 7 -11.17 -15.14 4.81
CA ALA A 7 -12.31 -14.24 4.86
C ALA A 7 -11.93 -12.90 5.50
N LEU A 8 -12.51 -11.79 5.05
CA LEU A 8 -12.18 -10.44 5.54
C LEU A 8 -12.21 -10.34 7.07
N LYS A 9 -13.22 -10.93 7.73
CA LYS A 9 -13.34 -10.97 9.19
C LYS A 9 -12.15 -11.64 9.88
N GLU A 10 -11.60 -12.70 9.27
CA GLU A 10 -10.46 -13.45 9.81
C GLU A 10 -9.19 -12.64 9.64
N VAL A 11 -9.04 -11.94 8.51
CA VAL A 11 -7.89 -11.05 8.26
C VAL A 11 -7.91 -9.86 9.22
N ILE A 12 -9.08 -9.25 9.48
CA ILE A 12 -9.23 -8.20 10.49
C ILE A 12 -8.78 -8.74 11.86
N SER A 13 -9.35 -9.86 12.31
CA SER A 13 -9.02 -10.44 13.62
C SER A 13 -7.54 -10.80 13.75
N LEU A 14 -6.96 -11.47 12.74
CA LEU A 14 -5.56 -11.85 12.69
C LEU A 14 -4.64 -10.64 12.75
N THR A 15 -4.92 -9.63 11.92
CA THR A 15 -4.06 -8.44 11.79
C THR A 15 -4.13 -7.59 13.04
N SER A 16 -5.33 -7.35 13.59
CA SER A 16 -5.50 -6.60 14.84
C SER A 16 -4.86 -7.32 16.04
N SER A 17 -4.88 -8.65 16.09
CA SER A 17 -4.20 -9.41 17.14
C SER A 17 -2.68 -9.36 17.01
N ARG A 18 -2.14 -9.36 15.79
CA ARG A 18 -0.70 -9.40 15.53
C ARG A 18 -0.04 -8.02 15.59
N PHE A 19 -0.78 -6.97 15.25
CA PHE A 19 -0.29 -5.59 15.15
C PHE A 19 -1.25 -4.62 15.87
N PRO A 20 -1.42 -4.75 17.21
CA PRO A 20 -2.45 -4.01 17.94
C PRO A 20 -2.29 -2.49 17.91
N ASP A 21 -1.05 -1.99 17.82
CA ASP A 21 -0.75 -0.55 17.86
C ASP A 21 -0.59 0.08 16.46
N GLN A 22 -0.81 -0.70 15.39
CA GLN A 22 -0.60 -0.23 14.03
C GLN A 22 -1.92 0.16 13.36
N SER A 23 -1.92 1.26 12.61
CA SER A 23 -3.02 1.57 11.69
C SER A 23 -3.06 0.52 10.56
N ILE A 24 -4.22 -0.11 10.37
CA ILE A 24 -4.45 -1.20 9.42
C ILE A 24 -5.38 -0.72 8.32
N CYS A 25 -5.02 -1.01 7.07
CA CYS A 25 -5.89 -0.83 5.91
C CYS A 25 -5.89 -2.12 5.07
N ILE A 26 -7.05 -2.76 4.92
CA ILE A 26 -7.19 -3.98 4.14
C ILE A 26 -7.73 -3.60 2.77
N VAL A 27 -7.09 -4.10 1.72
CA VAL A 27 -7.38 -3.70 0.34
C VAL A 27 -7.46 -4.91 -0.58
N ASP A 28 -8.29 -4.79 -1.62
CA ASP A 28 -8.38 -5.71 -2.76
C ASP A 28 -8.14 -4.93 -4.07
N ASN A 29 -8.12 -5.65 -5.19
CA ASN A 29 -7.93 -5.11 -6.54
C ASN A 29 -6.73 -4.15 -6.61
N TRP A 30 -5.55 -4.68 -6.29
CA TRP A 30 -4.35 -3.88 -6.05
C TRP A 30 -3.23 -4.14 -7.06
N PHE A 31 -2.44 -3.10 -7.24
CA PHE A 31 -1.26 -3.06 -8.10
C PHE A 31 -0.04 -2.76 -7.25
N TRP A 32 0.93 -3.65 -7.31
CA TRP A 32 2.29 -3.42 -6.86
C TRP A 32 3.05 -2.69 -7.95
N ILE A 33 3.59 -1.53 -7.64
CA ILE A 33 4.25 -0.67 -8.61
C ILE A 33 5.71 -0.53 -8.22
N ASP A 34 6.61 -1.15 -8.98
CA ASP A 34 8.03 -0.85 -8.90
C ASP A 34 8.29 0.51 -9.57
N LEU A 35 8.95 1.41 -8.85
CA LEU A 35 9.22 2.76 -9.30
C LEU A 35 10.55 2.81 -10.05
N GLU A 36 10.50 3.23 -11.31
CA GLU A 36 11.69 3.61 -12.07
C GLU A 36 12.05 5.06 -11.72
N ALA A 37 13.19 5.23 -11.06
CA ALA A 37 13.69 6.53 -10.65
C ALA A 37 15.22 6.60 -10.83
N PRO A 38 15.80 7.81 -10.95
CA PRO A 38 17.25 7.98 -10.94
C PRO A 38 17.89 7.34 -9.70
N ALA A 39 19.11 6.81 -9.85
CA ALA A 39 19.83 6.11 -8.78
C ALA A 39 19.88 6.92 -7.47
N GLN A 40 20.18 8.22 -7.56
CA GLN A 40 20.21 9.12 -6.40
C GLN A 40 18.89 9.14 -5.62
N VAL A 41 17.75 9.06 -6.30
CA VAL A 41 16.43 9.01 -5.65
C VAL A 41 16.21 7.67 -4.96
N ILE A 42 16.61 6.57 -5.61
CA ILE A 42 16.53 5.23 -5.02
C ILE A 42 17.42 5.12 -3.78
N GLU A 43 18.63 5.67 -3.83
CA GLU A 43 19.56 5.73 -2.70
C GLU A 43 19.00 6.56 -1.53
N GLN A 44 18.37 7.69 -1.82
CA GLN A 44 17.69 8.51 -0.81
C GLN A 44 16.52 7.76 -0.15
N MET A 45 15.72 7.02 -0.92
CA MET A 45 14.66 6.16 -0.38
C MET A 45 15.27 5.08 0.52
N ALA A 46 16.32 4.40 0.07
CA ALA A 46 17.00 3.36 0.84
C ALA A 46 17.58 3.90 2.15
N ALA A 47 18.18 5.09 2.14
CA ALA A 47 18.67 5.77 3.35
C ALA A 47 17.56 6.08 4.37
N GLN A 48 16.31 6.18 3.92
CA GLN A 48 15.12 6.32 4.77
C GLN A 48 14.47 4.99 5.16
N GLY A 49 15.11 3.85 4.84
CA GLY A 49 14.57 2.51 5.06
C GLY A 49 13.38 2.17 4.16
N GLN A 50 13.28 2.85 3.00
CA GLN A 50 12.21 2.63 2.03
C GLN A 50 12.73 1.90 0.80
N ARG A 51 11.84 1.19 0.13
CA ARG A 51 12.04 0.58 -1.19
C ARG A 51 11.28 1.39 -2.24
N PRO A 52 11.77 1.44 -3.48
CA PRO A 52 11.12 2.15 -4.59
C PRO A 52 9.91 1.36 -5.10
N VAL A 53 8.94 1.13 -4.20
CA VAL A 53 7.71 0.38 -4.45
C VAL A 53 6.55 1.13 -3.82
N MET A 54 5.47 1.28 -4.56
CA MET A 54 4.19 1.76 -4.05
C MET A 54 3.07 0.76 -4.34
N LEU A 55 1.98 0.89 -3.62
CA LEU A 55 0.74 0.17 -3.87
C LEU A 55 -0.32 1.16 -4.36
N LEU A 56 -1.05 0.77 -5.40
CA LEU A 56 -2.30 1.41 -5.83
C LEU A 56 -3.41 0.38 -5.66
N ALA A 57 -4.40 0.67 -4.83
CA ALA A 57 -5.54 -0.21 -4.60
C ALA A 57 -6.83 0.48 -5.06
N PHE A 58 -7.72 -0.28 -5.67
CA PHE A 58 -8.99 0.23 -6.18
C PHE A 58 -10.20 -0.16 -5.32
N ASP A 59 -9.98 -0.93 -4.25
CA ASP A 59 -11.03 -1.29 -3.32
C ASP A 59 -10.48 -1.41 -1.89
N VAL A 60 -10.76 -0.41 -1.06
CA VAL A 60 -10.57 -0.52 0.38
C VAL A 60 -11.68 -1.39 0.96
N LEU A 61 -11.31 -2.42 1.72
CA LEU A 61 -12.28 -3.28 2.40
C LEU A 61 -12.48 -2.89 3.87
N PHE A 62 -11.44 -2.36 4.50
CA PHE A 62 -11.46 -1.96 5.90
C PHE A 62 -10.32 -0.98 6.19
N SER A 63 -10.56 0.02 7.04
CA SER A 63 -9.53 0.93 7.54
C SER A 63 -9.76 1.22 9.02
N SER A 64 -8.74 1.00 9.85
CA SER A 64 -8.84 1.25 11.29
C SER A 64 -8.71 2.73 11.65
N SER A 65 -8.06 3.55 10.81
CA SER A 65 -7.90 4.99 11.06
C SER A 65 -9.07 5.83 10.57
N GLY A 66 -9.93 5.28 9.70
CA GLY A 66 -10.99 6.02 9.03
C GLY A 66 -10.49 7.00 7.96
N ALA A 67 -9.19 7.04 7.68
CA ALA A 67 -8.61 7.92 6.64
C ALA A 67 -8.97 7.50 5.21
N SER A 68 -9.51 6.28 5.04
CA SER A 68 -10.05 5.78 3.78
C SER A 68 -11.31 4.98 4.10
N ARG A 69 -12.32 5.07 3.24
CA ARG A 69 -13.61 4.40 3.43
C ARG A 69 -13.70 3.13 2.56
N PRO A 70 -14.50 2.14 2.97
CA PRO A 70 -14.73 0.98 2.12
C PRO A 70 -15.23 1.37 0.72
N GLY A 71 -14.68 0.74 -0.32
CA GLY A 71 -14.95 1.04 -1.73
C GLY A 71 -14.16 2.20 -2.32
N GLU A 72 -13.37 2.94 -1.53
CA GLU A 72 -12.48 3.97 -2.07
C GLU A 72 -11.22 3.34 -2.69
N TRP A 73 -10.64 4.06 -3.64
CA TRP A 73 -9.29 3.76 -4.13
C TRP A 73 -8.27 4.53 -3.28
N LEU A 74 -7.04 4.02 -3.21
CA LEU A 74 -5.94 4.72 -2.56
C LEU A 74 -4.62 4.43 -3.21
N ARG A 75 -3.66 5.30 -2.91
CA ARG A 75 -2.25 5.06 -3.16
C ARG A 75 -1.47 5.17 -1.85
N THR A 76 -0.50 4.29 -1.69
CA THR A 76 0.39 4.31 -0.52
C THR A 76 1.61 5.21 -0.70
N THR A 77 2.26 5.54 0.40
CA THR A 77 3.67 5.98 0.40
C THR A 77 4.61 4.80 0.08
N PRO A 78 5.92 5.05 -0.13
CA PRO A 78 6.87 3.99 -0.42
C PRO A 78 6.90 2.89 0.65
N LEU A 79 7.11 1.67 0.16
CA LEU A 79 7.21 0.45 0.95
C LEU A 79 8.37 0.49 1.93
N VAL A 80 8.12 0.23 3.20
CA VAL A 80 9.16 0.01 4.22
C VAL A 80 9.49 -1.48 4.32
N ALA A 81 8.47 -2.33 4.46
CA ALA A 81 8.68 -3.78 4.58
C ALA A 81 7.51 -4.55 3.95
N PHE A 82 7.79 -5.71 3.39
CA PHE A 82 6.78 -6.63 2.87
C PHE A 82 7.02 -8.01 3.46
N THR A 83 6.03 -8.56 4.15
CA THR A 83 6.14 -9.84 4.85
C THR A 83 4.92 -10.73 4.60
N ASP A 84 5.11 -12.04 4.73
CA ASP A 84 4.05 -13.06 4.62
C ASP A 84 3.21 -12.96 3.34
N ASN A 85 3.78 -12.39 2.28
CA ASN A 85 3.13 -12.16 0.98
C ASN A 85 1.82 -11.33 1.02
N MET A 86 1.46 -10.73 2.15
CA MET A 86 0.23 -9.96 2.32
C MET A 86 0.39 -8.66 3.11
N PHE A 87 1.45 -8.53 3.90
CA PHE A 87 1.66 -7.36 4.76
C PHE A 87 2.57 -6.35 4.08
N PHE A 88 1.97 -5.32 3.49
CA PHE A 88 2.66 -4.19 2.87
C PHE A 88 2.75 -3.03 3.86
N ARG A 89 3.90 -2.88 4.51
CA ARG A 89 4.09 -1.86 5.55
C ARG A 89 4.69 -0.58 4.97
N THR A 90 4.02 0.54 5.23
CA THR A 90 4.56 1.89 5.05
C THR A 90 5.04 2.46 6.38
N ARG A 91 5.44 3.74 6.42
CA ARG A 91 5.87 4.39 7.68
C ARG A 91 4.78 4.41 8.76
N HIS A 92 3.52 4.59 8.37
CA HIS A 92 2.43 4.82 9.33
C HIS A 92 1.29 3.79 9.24
N THR A 93 1.20 3.06 8.14
CA THR A 93 0.07 2.15 7.89
C THR A 93 0.55 0.79 7.41
N LEU A 94 -0.03 -0.26 7.98
CA LEU A 94 0.07 -1.62 7.49
C LEU A 94 -1.08 -1.88 6.52
N TYR A 95 -0.74 -2.01 5.24
CA TYR A 95 -1.69 -2.44 4.22
C TYR A 95 -1.71 -3.96 4.17
N VAL A 96 -2.90 -4.54 4.19
CA VAL A 96 -3.10 -5.99 4.07
C VAL A 96 -3.73 -6.30 2.72
N LEU A 97 -2.99 -7.02 1.90
CA LEU A 97 -3.37 -7.34 0.54
C LEU A 97 -4.28 -8.57 0.52
N MET A 98 -5.46 -8.44 -0.10
CA MET A 98 -6.42 -9.52 -0.30
C MET A 98 -6.40 -9.99 -1.75
N GLY A 99 -6.63 -11.28 -1.98
CA GLY A 99 -6.89 -11.78 -3.32
C GLY A 99 -5.76 -11.56 -4.34
N PRO A 100 -6.09 -11.60 -5.64
CA PRO A 100 -5.10 -11.44 -6.71
C PRO A 100 -4.62 -9.99 -6.85
N GLY A 101 -3.31 -9.82 -7.03
CA GLY A 101 -2.71 -8.53 -7.33
C GLY A 101 -1.83 -8.57 -8.58
N ARG A 102 -1.71 -7.41 -9.23
CA ARG A 102 -0.86 -7.25 -10.43
C ARG A 102 0.43 -6.53 -10.06
N ARG A 103 1.52 -6.86 -10.75
CA ARG A 103 2.82 -6.19 -10.58
C ARG A 103 3.15 -5.43 -11.86
N ASN A 104 3.39 -4.14 -11.72
CA ASN A 104 3.73 -3.24 -12.81
C ASN A 104 5.01 -2.48 -12.46
N THR A 105 5.63 -1.93 -13.49
CA THR A 105 6.74 -0.98 -13.35
C THR A 105 6.30 0.35 -13.96
N ALA A 106 6.61 1.45 -13.29
CA ALA A 106 6.26 2.79 -13.79
C ALA A 106 7.32 3.83 -13.41
N PRO A 107 7.59 4.82 -14.28
CA PRO A 107 8.42 5.96 -13.93
C PRO A 107 7.84 6.72 -12.73
N LEU A 108 8.70 7.10 -11.78
CA LEU A 108 8.32 7.90 -10.63
C LEU A 108 7.60 9.20 -11.06
N SER A 109 8.01 9.80 -12.18
CA SER A 109 7.38 10.99 -12.74
C SER A 109 5.91 10.78 -13.12
N ILE A 110 5.56 9.59 -13.65
CA ILE A 110 4.17 9.24 -13.99
C ILE A 110 3.35 9.10 -12.72
N ILE A 111 3.88 8.38 -11.72
CA ILE A 111 3.24 8.23 -10.42
C ILE A 111 3.01 9.61 -9.81
N LEU A 112 4.03 10.48 -9.72
CA LEU A 112 3.84 11.82 -9.18
C LEU A 112 2.73 12.60 -9.91
N ARG A 113 2.66 12.53 -11.25
CA ARG A 113 1.61 13.22 -12.02
C ARG A 113 0.21 12.67 -11.76
N LEU A 114 0.05 11.35 -11.66
CA LEU A 114 -1.24 10.71 -11.40
C LEU A 114 -1.85 11.16 -10.06
N PHE A 115 -1.03 11.55 -9.09
CA PHE A 115 -1.46 11.92 -7.74
C PHE A 115 -1.21 13.40 -7.40
N SER A 116 -0.85 14.22 -8.38
CA SER A 116 -0.62 15.66 -8.19
C SER A 116 -1.90 16.49 -8.26
N SER A 117 -3.05 15.92 -8.67
CA SER A 117 -4.31 16.68 -8.75
C SER A 117 -5.16 16.67 -7.47
N GLU A 118 -4.73 15.99 -6.40
CA GLU A 118 -5.50 15.89 -5.15
C GLU A 118 -5.05 16.88 -4.05
N ARG A 119 -4.22 17.87 -4.39
CA ARG A 119 -3.92 18.99 -3.48
C ARG A 119 -4.72 20.26 -3.74
N ASP A 120 -5.54 20.28 -4.79
CA ASP A 120 -6.46 21.38 -5.10
C ASP A 120 -7.91 20.86 -5.08
N GLY A 121 -8.51 20.70 -3.90
CA GLY A 121 -9.93 20.37 -3.82
C GLY A 121 -10.45 20.03 -2.43
N TYR A 122 -11.02 21.08 -1.80
CA TYR A 122 -11.82 21.12 -0.56
C TYR A 122 -11.11 21.10 0.80
#